data_AF-B8HIF6-F1
#
_entry.id   AF-B8HIF6-F1
#
_cell.length_a   1.000
_cell.length_b   1.000
_cell.length_c   1.000
_cell.angle_alpha   90.00
_cell.angle_beta   90.00
_cell.angle_gamma   90.00
#
_symmetry.space_group_name_H-M   'P 1'
#
loop_
_entity.id
_entity.type
_entity.pdbx_description
1 polymer ?
#
loop_
_entity_poly.entity_id
_entity_poly.type
_entity_poly.pdbx_seq_one_letter_code
_entity_poly.pdbx_strand_id
1 'polypeptide(L)'
;MDLNIVDTSYGRDPLSARLTQTAHAQIPHPGMPARHTILQVRILNTALDKNSHASVSVLNHAAMTWTELLSLPPSEWRSAVPNPTGSSAEPQAAMEELAASLFARAERILGY
;
A
#
# COMPACT_ATOMS: atom_id res chain seq x y z
N MET A 1 3.08 8.34 13.13
CA MET A 1 4.46 8.25 12.59
C MET A 1 4.70 9.46 11.70
N ASP A 2 5.94 9.87 11.44
CA ASP A 2 6.19 10.78 10.31
C ASP A 2 6.40 9.91 9.06
N LEU A 3 5.44 9.97 8.13
CA LEU A 3 5.40 9.19 6.91
C LEU A 3 5.59 10.12 5.73
N ASN A 4 6.71 9.95 5.02
CA ASN A 4 7.04 10.72 3.84
C ASN A 4 6.95 9.84 2.59
N ILE A 5 5.94 10.07 1.74
CA ILE A 5 5.83 9.39 0.44
C ILE A 5 6.96 9.89 -0.45
N VAL A 6 7.86 8.99 -0.85
CA VAL A 6 9.04 9.33 -1.67
C VAL A 6 8.86 8.95 -3.14
N ASP A 7 7.95 8.02 -3.42
CA ASP A 7 7.67 7.56 -4.78
C ASP A 7 6.20 7.12 -4.90
N THR A 8 5.59 7.43 -6.04
CA THR A 8 4.24 6.99 -6.40
C THR A 8 4.22 6.64 -7.88
N SER A 9 3.86 5.40 -8.18
CA SER A 9 3.68 4.90 -9.53
C SER A 9 2.26 4.40 -9.71
N TYR A 10 1.53 5.02 -10.64
CA TYR A 10 0.20 4.59 -11.04
C TYR A 10 0.20 4.17 -12.51
N GLY A 11 -0.45 3.05 -12.80
CA GLY A 11 -0.61 2.54 -14.15
C GLY A 11 -2.01 1.98 -14.35
N ARG A 12 -2.65 2.31 -15.47
CA ARG A 12 -3.95 1.78 -15.86
C ARG A 12 -3.89 1.25 -17.28
N ASP A 13 -4.43 0.06 -17.46
CA ASP A 13 -4.71 -0.57 -18.74
C ASP A 13 -6.20 -1.01 -18.77
N PRO A 14 -6.74 -1.47 -19.91
CA PRO A 14 -8.14 -1.85 -20.01
C PRO A 14 -8.59 -2.96 -19.05
N LEU A 15 -7.67 -3.76 -18.50
CA LEU A 15 -7.95 -4.92 -17.66
C LEU A 15 -7.51 -4.73 -16.21
N SER A 16 -6.65 -3.74 -15.95
CA SER A 16 -6.09 -3.51 -14.62
C SER A 16 -5.80 -2.04 -14.30
N ALA A 17 -5.85 -1.71 -13.01
CA ALA A 17 -5.27 -0.53 -12.42
C ALA A 17 -4.29 -0.95 -11.33
N ARG A 18 -3.12 -0.30 -11.29
CA ARG A 18 -2.01 -0.64 -10.41
C ARG A 18 -1.52 0.62 -9.73
N LEU A 19 -1.32 0.56 -8.42
CA LEU A 19 -0.70 1.61 -7.63
C LEU A 19 0.44 0.99 -6.82
N THR A 20 1.61 1.61 -6.88
CA THR A 20 2.71 1.36 -5.95
C THR A 20 3.08 2.69 -5.29
N GLN A 21 3.14 2.70 -3.97
CA GLN A 21 3.61 3.85 -3.21
C GLN A 21 4.71 3.41 -2.26
N THR A 22 5.82 4.14 -2.26
CA THR A 22 6.93 3.90 -1.34
C THR A 22 7.03 5.06 -0.37
N ALA A 23 7.11 4.74 0.91
CA ALA A 23 7.16 5.71 1.99
C ALA A 23 8.37 5.48 2.89
N HIS A 24 9.00 6.57 3.30
CA HIS A 24 9.96 6.57 4.40
C HIS A 24 9.23 6.82 5.71
N ALA A 25 9.57 6.04 6.71
CA ALA A 25 8.85 5.95 7.96
C ALA A 25 9.84 5.98 9.13
N GLN A 26 9.58 6.82 10.15
CA GLN A 26 10.32 6.78 11.41
C GLN A 26 9.49 6.11 12.50
N ILE A 27 9.79 4.84 12.79
CA ILE A 27 9.08 4.07 13.81
C ILE A 27 9.67 4.39 15.18
N PRO A 28 8.88 4.90 16.14
CA PRO A 28 9.33 5.09 17.52
C PRO A 28 9.67 3.73 18.15
N HIS A 29 10.77 3.65 18.90
CA HIS A 29 11.12 2.46 19.68
C HIS A 29 11.30 2.85 21.15
N PRO A 30 10.60 2.20 22.11
CA PRO A 30 10.76 2.53 23.52
C PRO A 30 12.21 2.32 23.98
N GLY A 31 12.84 3.36 24.51
CA GLY A 31 14.20 3.29 25.05
C GLY A 31 15.33 3.22 24.01
N MET A 32 15.05 3.36 22.72
CA MET A 32 16.05 3.47 21.66
C MET A 32 15.72 4.61 20.69
N PRO A 33 16.68 5.09 19.87
CA PRO A 33 16.39 6.01 18.79
C PRO A 33 15.33 5.43 17.84
N ALA A 34 14.47 6.30 17.31
CA ALA A 34 13.48 5.91 16.30
C ALA A 34 14.19 5.22 15.11
N ARG A 35 13.62 4.11 14.66
CA ARG A 35 14.19 3.34 13.56
C ARG A 35 13.60 3.85 12.24
N HIS A 36 14.47 4.26 11.34
CA HIS A 36 14.07 4.52 9.95
C HIS A 36 13.76 3.21 9.25
N THR A 37 12.63 3.18 8.54
CA THR A 37 12.23 2.06 7.70
C THR A 37 11.61 2.56 6.40
N ILE A 38 11.52 1.67 5.43
CA ILE A 38 10.87 1.93 4.15
C ILE A 38 9.67 1.00 4.05
N LEU A 39 8.50 1.59 3.79
CA LEU A 39 7.25 0.88 3.55
C LEU A 39 6.90 0.96 2.06
N GLN A 40 6.28 -0.09 1.54
CA GLN A 40 5.74 -0.11 0.20
C GLN A 40 4.32 -0.65 0.20
N VAL A 41 3.39 0.13 -0.32
CA VAL A 41 2.05 -0.34 -0.66
C VAL A 41 2.03 -0.77 -2.11
N ARG A 42 1.40 -1.92 -2.38
CA ARG A 42 1.12 -2.42 -3.73
C ARG A 42 -0.35 -2.78 -3.83
N ILE A 43 -1.04 -2.16 -4.78
CA ILE A 43 -2.45 -2.42 -5.06
C ILE A 43 -2.58 -2.77 -6.54
N LEU A 44 -3.24 -3.90 -6.80
CA LEU A 44 -3.61 -4.37 -8.12
C LEU A 44 -5.12 -4.58 -8.15
N ASN A 45 -5.84 -3.72 -8.86
CA ASN A 45 -7.25 -3.91 -9.16
C ASN A 45 -7.40 -4.47 -10.57
N THR A 46 -8.03 -5.62 -10.74
CA THR A 46 -8.27 -6.23 -12.06
C THR A 46 -9.74 -6.57 -12.23
N ALA A 47 -10.21 -6.83 -13.44
CA ALA A 47 -11.58 -7.28 -13.67
C ALA A 47 -11.94 -8.60 -12.95
N LEU A 48 -10.95 -9.44 -12.58
CA LEU A 48 -11.17 -10.71 -11.87
C LEU A 48 -10.69 -10.62 -10.41
N ASP A 49 -11.61 -10.74 -9.47
CA ASP A 49 -11.36 -10.60 -8.02
C ASP A 49 -10.17 -11.44 -7.54
N LYS A 50 -10.08 -12.70 -7.98
CA LYS A 50 -9.00 -13.62 -7.59
C LYS A 50 -7.59 -13.15 -7.97
N ASN A 51 -7.46 -12.21 -8.91
CA ASN A 51 -6.19 -11.67 -9.36
C ASN A 51 -5.88 -10.30 -8.72
N SER A 52 -6.80 -9.77 -7.92
CA SER A 52 -6.61 -8.53 -7.20
C SER A 52 -5.89 -8.73 -5.88
N HIS A 53 -5.05 -7.77 -5.50
CA HIS A 53 -4.35 -7.77 -4.22
C HIS A 53 -4.13 -6.34 -3.74
N ALA A 54 -4.08 -6.15 -2.43
CA ALA A 54 -3.68 -4.91 -1.80
C ALA A 54 -2.85 -5.26 -0.57
N SER A 55 -1.59 -4.86 -0.55
CA SER A 55 -0.65 -5.24 0.50
C SER A 55 0.25 -4.07 0.89
N VAL A 56 0.76 -4.12 2.12
CA VAL A 56 1.83 -3.25 2.59
C VAL A 56 2.98 -4.10 3.12
N SER A 57 4.18 -3.77 2.68
CA SER A 57 5.42 -4.46 3.00
C SER A 57 6.43 -3.49 3.60
N VAL A 58 7.35 -4.03 4.40
CA VAL A 58 8.48 -3.30 4.96
C VAL A 58 9.79 -3.81 4.36
N LEU A 59 10.72 -2.90 4.09
CA LEU A 59 12.07 -3.27 3.67
C LEU A 59 12.90 -3.71 4.86
N ASN A 60 13.31 -4.97 4.86
CA ASN A 60 14.36 -5.44 5.76
C ASN A 60 15.72 -5.00 5.21
N HIS A 61 16.27 -3.91 5.75
CA HIS A 61 17.56 -3.35 5.33
C HIS A 61 18.75 -4.31 5.46
N ALA A 62 18.73 -5.26 6.41
CA ALA A 62 19.83 -6.19 6.60
C ALA A 62 19.85 -7.27 5.51
N ALA A 63 18.68 -7.73 5.09
CA ALA A 63 18.52 -8.77 4.08
C ALA A 63 18.23 -8.23 2.68
N MET A 64 18.02 -6.91 2.53
CA MET A 64 17.57 -6.25 1.29
C MET A 64 16.33 -6.93 0.67
N THR A 65 15.39 -7.35 1.52
CA THR A 65 14.17 -8.07 1.12
C THR A 65 12.93 -7.36 1.61
N TRP A 66 11.86 -7.41 0.81
CA TRP A 66 10.54 -6.93 1.21
C TRP A 66 9.82 -8.02 2.01
N THR A 67 9.40 -7.68 3.23
CA THR A 67 8.59 -8.53 4.08
C THR A 67 7.16 -7.98 4.11
N GLU A 68 6.17 -8.78 3.72
CA GLU A 68 4.77 -8.38 3.82
C GLU A 68 4.37 -8.22 5.29
N LEU A 69 3.80 -7.07 5.64
CA LEU A 69 3.24 -6.80 6.96
C LEU A 69 1.76 -7.14 7.03
N LEU A 70 1.05 -6.81 5.95
CA LEU A 70 -0.40 -6.96 5.85
C LEU A 70 -0.79 -7.09 4.38
N SER A 71 -1.72 -8.00 4.12
CA SER A 71 -2.42 -8.14 2.84
C SER A 71 -3.92 -8.18 3.11
N LEU A 72 -4.69 -7.45 2.30
CA LEU A 72 -6.14 -7.38 2.40
C LEU A 72 -6.78 -8.19 1.27
N PRO A 73 -7.70 -9.12 1.59
CA PRO A 73 -8.44 -9.84 0.57
C PRO A 73 -9.31 -8.87 -0.23
N PRO A 74 -9.54 -9.11 -1.54
CA PRO A 74 -10.36 -8.26 -2.39
C PRO A 74 -11.74 -7.92 -1.80
N SER A 75 -12.34 -8.84 -1.05
CA SER A 75 -13.63 -8.68 -0.37
C SER A 75 -13.69 -7.49 0.60
N GLU A 76 -12.54 -7.02 1.11
CA GLU A 76 -12.49 -5.92 2.09
C GLU A 76 -12.41 -4.52 1.47
N TRP A 77 -11.92 -4.38 0.24
CA TRP A 77 -11.57 -3.07 -0.32
C TRP A 77 -12.05 -2.82 -1.75
N ARG A 78 -12.32 -3.87 -2.52
CA ARG A 78 -12.60 -3.75 -3.96
C ARG A 78 -13.87 -2.96 -4.27
N SER A 79 -14.87 -2.99 -3.39
CA SER A 79 -16.08 -2.18 -3.56
C SER A 79 -15.82 -0.67 -3.45
N ALA A 80 -14.73 -0.26 -2.78
CA ALA A 80 -14.33 1.14 -2.65
C ALA A 80 -13.44 1.61 -3.81
N VAL A 81 -12.84 0.69 -4.59
CA VAL A 81 -11.99 1.02 -5.73
C VAL A 81 -12.74 0.78 -7.04
N PRO A 82 -13.05 1.83 -7.81
CA PRO A 82 -13.74 1.69 -9.09
C PRO A 82 -13.08 0.68 -10.03
N ASN A 83 -13.91 -0.07 -10.76
CA ASN A 83 -13.41 -1.05 -11.74
C ASN A 83 -12.62 -0.32 -12.85
N PRO A 84 -11.40 -0.80 -13.20
CA PRO A 84 -10.59 -0.21 -14.28
C PRO A 84 -11.30 -0.12 -15.63
N THR A 85 -12.35 -0.91 -15.88
CA THR A 85 -13.13 -0.88 -17.14
C THR A 85 -14.20 0.22 -17.19
N GLY A 86 -14.48 0.92 -16.07
CA GLY A 86 -15.49 1.97 -15.98
C GLY A 86 -15.04 3.32 -16.53
N SER A 87 -15.96 4.11 -17.09
CA SER A 87 -15.64 5.37 -17.78
C SER A 87 -15.67 6.64 -16.91
N SER A 88 -16.05 6.57 -15.62
CA SER A 88 -16.47 7.77 -14.88
C SER A 88 -15.79 8.04 -13.54
N ALA A 89 -15.09 7.07 -12.92
CA ALA A 89 -14.43 7.29 -11.63
C ALA A 89 -12.94 7.02 -11.80
N GLU A 90 -12.09 7.97 -11.38
CA GLU A 90 -10.64 7.80 -11.42
C GLU A 90 -10.22 6.74 -10.39
N PRO A 91 -9.76 5.55 -10.82
CA PRO A 91 -9.36 4.49 -9.90
C PRO A 91 -8.18 4.93 -9.03
N GLN A 92 -7.38 5.88 -9.52
CA GLN A 92 -6.18 6.37 -8.86
C GLN A 92 -6.48 6.94 -7.47
N ALA A 93 -7.40 7.91 -7.35
CA ALA A 93 -7.71 8.56 -6.08
C ALA A 93 -8.20 7.54 -5.03
N ALA A 94 -9.10 6.63 -5.44
CA ALA A 94 -9.58 5.57 -4.55
C ALA A 94 -8.45 4.59 -4.13
N MET A 95 -7.51 4.30 -5.02
CA MET A 95 -6.34 3.48 -4.69
C MET A 95 -5.37 4.22 -3.75
N GLU A 96 -5.20 5.53 -3.90
CA GLU A 96 -4.39 6.36 -3.00
C GLU A 96 -5.01 6.44 -1.60
N GLU A 97 -6.34 6.56 -1.48
CA GLU A 97 -7.05 6.47 -0.20
C GLU A 97 -6.88 5.09 0.46
N LEU A 98 -6.98 4.01 -0.33
CA LEU A 98 -6.70 2.65 0.16
C LEU A 98 -5.24 2.51 0.61
N ALA A 99 -4.30 3.11 -0.11
CA ALA A 99 -2.89 3.10 0.26
C ALA A 99 -2.63 3.83 1.57
N ALA A 100 -3.24 5.01 1.77
CA ALA A 100 -3.19 5.73 3.04
C ALA A 100 -3.73 4.89 4.21
N SER A 101 -4.84 4.18 4.00
CA SER A 101 -5.40 3.25 4.99
C SER A 101 -4.44 2.09 5.32
N LEU A 102 -3.79 1.50 4.31
CA LEU A 102 -2.78 0.45 4.49
C LEU A 102 -1.55 0.95 5.25
N PHE A 103 -1.04 2.14 4.92
CA PHE A 103 0.05 2.75 5.68
C PHE A 103 -0.33 2.99 7.14
N ALA A 104 -1.52 3.55 7.41
CA ALA A 104 -2.01 3.77 8.77
C ALA A 104 -2.21 2.46 9.57
N ARG A 105 -2.50 1.33 8.90
CA ARG A 105 -2.51 0.00 9.52
C ARG A 105 -1.09 -0.51 9.77
N ALA A 106 -0.16 -0.31 8.83
CA ALA A 106 1.25 -0.66 9.03
C ALA A 106 1.88 0.09 10.20
N GLU A 107 1.56 1.38 10.37
CA GLU A 107 1.97 2.16 11.55
C GLU A 107 1.52 1.52 12.86
N ARG A 108 0.29 1.00 12.91
CA ARG A 108 -0.25 0.29 14.07
C ARG A 108 0.37 -1.09 14.28
N ILE A 109 0.92 -1.72 13.25
CA ILE A 109 1.63 -3.00 13.39
C ILE A 109 3.05 -2.77 13.89
N LEU A 110 3.70 -1.70 13.43
CA LEU A 110 5.12 -1.43 13.71
C LEU A 110 5.36 -0.56 14.95
N GLY A 111 4.40 0.28 15.33
CA GLY A 111 4.48 1.20 16.46
C GLY A 111 3.98 0.61 17.79
N TYR A 112 3.76 -0.70 17.85
CA TYR A 112 3.30 -1.45 19.03
C TYR A 112 4.27 -2.58 19.36
#